data_AF-A0A0L1IHD7-F1
#
_entry.id   AF-A0A0L1IHD7-F1
#
_cell.length_a   1.000
_cell.length_b   1.000
_cell.length_c   1.000
_cell.angle_alpha   90.00
_cell.angle_beta   90.00
_cell.angle_gamma   90.00
#
_symmetry.space_group_name_H-M   'P 1'
#
loop_
_entity.id
_entity.type
_entity.pdbx_description
1 polymer ?
#
loop_
_entity_poly.entity_id
_entity_poly.type
_entity_poly.pdbx_seq_one_letter_code
_entity_poly.pdbx_strand_id
1 'polypeptide(L)'
;MRVPLEIRQVPRPKNTVIKKSGSKWAVIERVGCVRKNGSNQPKEGKVIGHIIDGEFIKKEEIKKEISFKYYGDYELAKSVSQDILSDLKEVYTLDFANHLYTISLLRSINPKISYTNLEETYEESFISNEFQNLKLNKNNISKFLRSVGLDYGKALLFIRNRVKKIDYDNRIAIDGMLKNNNSRINSLNDFSFKSKIKNSKNISIIVAFNVSTKDVICSLPYPGNCVDVTSFPDFLEKTGITKGIVIGDKAMNNERFANIGFIHPLKRSSKILDKIDAYNMSEKLDDKENPTWCKKVFYEDKYYYCFRDVKRAFKEEHDFMSSKKFSKERYDKMKHKFGTIAYVSDQDITCQEALNMYKQRWEIELVNDFYKNTLELDSVKVHDDLSVYADEFINMLTLIKEFQKYTLYKTR
;
A
#
# COMPACT_ATOMS: atom_id res chain seq x y z
N MET A 1 -14.59 -7.38 51.01
CA MET A 1 -13.89 -7.95 52.19
C MET A 1 -13.05 -6.88 52.85
N ARG A 2 -13.07 -6.81 54.19
CA ARG A 2 -12.21 -5.91 54.97
C ARG A 2 -10.78 -6.47 54.94
N VAL A 3 -9.79 -5.64 54.65
CA VAL A 3 -8.37 -6.06 54.69
C VAL A 3 -8.02 -6.43 56.14
N PRO A 4 -7.46 -7.61 56.43
CA PRO A 4 -7.06 -8.03 57.77
C PRO A 4 -6.10 -7.04 58.44
N LEU A 5 -6.12 -6.99 59.78
CA LEU A 5 -5.29 -6.07 60.56
C LEU A 5 -3.80 -6.31 60.31
N GLU A 6 -3.39 -7.57 60.30
CA GLU A 6 -2.02 -8.03 60.03
C GLU A 6 -1.49 -7.46 58.71
N ILE A 7 -2.30 -7.50 57.65
CA ILE A 7 -1.96 -6.97 56.33
C ILE A 7 -1.94 -5.43 56.31
N ARG A 8 -2.80 -4.77 57.09
CA ARG A 8 -2.84 -3.30 57.18
C ARG A 8 -1.65 -2.71 57.92
N GLN A 9 -1.06 -3.46 58.84
CA GLN A 9 0.07 -3.02 59.66
C GLN A 9 1.43 -3.22 58.99
N VAL A 10 1.51 -4.00 57.90
CA VAL A 10 2.76 -4.19 57.14
C VAL A 10 3.36 -2.85 56.72
N PRO A 11 4.63 -2.56 57.08
CA PRO A 11 5.35 -1.36 56.64
C PRO A 11 5.39 -1.24 55.11
N ARG A 12 5.00 -0.07 54.58
CA ARG A 12 4.90 0.19 53.14
C ARG A 12 4.92 1.69 52.85
N PRO A 13 5.09 2.13 51.58
CA PRO A 13 5.03 3.53 51.22
C PRO A 13 3.72 4.22 51.66
N LYS A 14 3.85 5.47 52.12
CA LYS A 14 2.70 6.31 52.49
C LYS A 14 1.81 6.58 51.27
N ASN A 15 0.55 6.96 51.51
CA ASN A 15 -0.46 7.21 50.47
C ASN A 15 -0.75 6.00 49.58
N THR A 16 -0.94 4.83 50.20
CA THR A 16 -1.26 3.58 49.50
C THR A 16 -2.57 2.95 49.98
N VAL A 17 -3.22 2.21 49.09
CA VAL A 17 -4.43 1.42 49.33
C VAL A 17 -4.11 -0.05 49.13
N ILE A 18 -4.61 -0.92 50.02
CA ILE A 18 -4.46 -2.36 49.89
C ILE A 18 -5.75 -2.97 49.34
N LYS A 19 -5.63 -3.81 48.31
CA LYS A 19 -6.73 -4.64 47.80
C LYS A 19 -6.31 -6.09 47.64
N LYS A 20 -7.27 -7.00 47.87
CA LYS A 20 -7.07 -8.42 47.55
C LYS A 20 -7.04 -8.58 46.03
N SER A 21 -5.99 -9.23 45.51
CA SER A 21 -5.84 -9.55 44.10
C SER A 21 -5.42 -11.02 43.98
N GLY A 22 -6.38 -11.90 43.65
CA GLY A 22 -6.21 -13.34 43.72
C GLY A 22 -5.86 -13.82 45.14
N SER A 23 -4.74 -14.53 45.26
CA SER A 23 -4.18 -15.00 46.55
C SER A 23 -3.29 -13.96 47.26
N LYS A 24 -3.02 -12.81 46.64
CA LYS A 24 -2.08 -11.80 47.13
C LYS A 24 -2.79 -10.51 47.55
N TRP A 25 -2.06 -9.65 48.26
CA TRP A 25 -2.51 -8.31 48.63
C TRP A 25 -1.74 -7.28 47.82
N ALA A 26 -2.40 -6.64 46.87
CA ALA A 26 -1.81 -5.58 46.05
C ALA A 26 -1.75 -4.27 46.82
N VAL A 27 -0.60 -3.61 46.79
CA VAL A 27 -0.40 -2.25 47.30
C VAL A 27 -0.47 -1.28 46.13
N ILE A 28 -1.45 -0.39 46.17
CA ILE A 28 -1.83 0.52 45.08
C ILE A 28 -1.53 1.95 45.53
N GLU A 29 -0.88 2.74 44.68
CA GLU A 29 -0.67 4.16 44.98
C GLU A 29 -2.00 4.92 44.99
N ARG A 30 -2.11 5.94 45.85
CA ARG A 30 -3.24 6.87 45.86
C ARG A 30 -2.85 8.12 45.07
N VAL A 31 -3.42 8.29 43.88
CA VAL A 31 -3.17 9.45 42.98
C VAL A 31 -4.12 10.63 43.23
N GLY A 32 -5.04 10.52 44.19
CA GLY A 32 -5.92 11.62 44.55
C GLY A 32 -7.16 11.20 45.33
N CYS A 33 -8.23 11.98 45.19
CA CYS A 33 -9.52 11.74 45.82
C CYS A 33 -10.66 12.08 44.85
N VAL A 34 -11.72 11.27 44.82
CA VAL A 34 -12.95 11.53 44.07
C VAL A 34 -14.13 11.48 45.04
N ARG A 35 -15.06 12.43 44.93
CA ARG A 35 -16.27 12.45 45.75
C ARG A 35 -17.30 11.50 45.16
N LYS A 36 -17.69 10.46 45.91
CA LYS A 36 -18.76 9.51 45.55
C LYS A 36 -19.72 9.35 46.73
N ASN A 37 -21.02 9.49 46.47
CA ASN A 37 -22.10 9.34 47.46
C ASN A 37 -21.84 10.16 48.74
N GLY A 38 -21.51 11.45 48.60
CA GLY A 38 -21.25 12.35 49.72
C GLY A 38 -19.88 12.18 50.41
N SER A 39 -19.16 11.09 50.14
CA SER A 39 -17.88 10.75 50.78
C SER A 39 -16.68 10.92 49.83
N ASN A 40 -15.54 11.31 50.40
CA ASN A 40 -14.27 11.42 49.69
C ASN A 40 -13.58 10.05 49.62
N GLN A 41 -13.56 9.44 48.43
CA GLN A 41 -12.91 8.15 48.20
C GLN A 41 -11.55 8.30 47.52
N PRO A 42 -10.54 7.49 47.89
CA PRO A 42 -9.23 7.53 47.25
C PRO A 42 -9.34 7.21 45.75
N LYS A 43 -8.65 8.00 44.92
CA LYS A 43 -8.41 7.68 43.51
C LYS A 43 -7.20 6.76 43.44
N GLU A 44 -7.42 5.52 43.02
CA GLU A 44 -6.40 4.49 42.87
C GLU A 44 -5.55 4.72 41.62
N GLY A 45 -4.23 4.58 41.75
CA GLY A 45 -3.26 4.60 40.66
C GLY A 45 -2.73 3.20 40.34
N LYS A 46 -1.44 3.09 40.02
CA LYS A 46 -0.83 1.79 39.69
C LYS A 46 -0.52 0.94 40.94
N VAL A 47 -0.42 -0.37 40.73
CA VAL A 47 0.11 -1.30 41.74
C VAL A 47 1.62 -1.08 41.85
N ILE A 48 2.09 -0.73 43.05
CA ILE A 48 3.51 -0.45 43.34
C ILE A 48 4.23 -1.63 44.01
N GLY A 49 3.50 -2.69 44.35
CA GLY A 49 4.05 -3.89 44.98
C GLY A 49 2.95 -4.79 45.53
N HIS A 50 3.35 -5.86 46.18
CA HIS A 50 2.46 -6.82 46.83
C HIS A 50 2.94 -7.10 48.24
N ILE A 51 2.01 -7.40 49.14
CA ILE A 51 2.34 -7.97 50.44
C ILE A 51 2.35 -9.50 50.28
N ILE A 52 3.50 -10.10 50.54
CA ILE A 52 3.77 -11.54 50.46
C ILE A 52 4.45 -11.91 51.78
N ASP A 53 3.94 -12.94 52.46
CA ASP A 53 4.49 -13.44 53.73
C ASP A 53 4.73 -12.38 54.81
N GLY A 54 3.83 -11.39 54.89
CA GLY A 54 3.89 -10.31 55.89
C GLY A 54 4.81 -9.14 55.52
N GLU A 55 5.46 -9.18 54.36
CA GLU A 55 6.38 -8.14 53.90
C GLU A 55 5.91 -7.45 52.63
N PHE A 56 6.16 -6.15 52.53
CA PHE A 56 5.91 -5.40 51.30
C PHE A 56 7.05 -5.63 50.31
N ILE A 57 6.74 -6.36 49.24
CA ILE A 57 7.64 -6.55 48.10
C ILE A 57 7.29 -5.52 47.05
N LYS A 58 8.21 -4.57 46.84
CA LYS A 58 8.08 -3.54 45.80
C LYS A 58 8.02 -4.22 44.43
N LYS A 59 7.13 -3.73 43.57
CA LYS A 59 7.14 -4.12 42.16
C LYS A 59 8.34 -3.44 41.52
N GLU A 60 9.44 -4.18 41.39
CA GLU A 60 10.56 -3.76 40.58
C GLU A 60 10.26 -4.08 39.11
N GLU A 61 10.28 -3.05 38.28
CA GLU A 61 10.36 -3.26 36.84
C GLU A 61 11.80 -3.68 36.55
N ILE A 62 12.01 -4.97 36.34
CA ILE A 62 13.29 -5.47 35.81
C ILE A 62 13.43 -4.83 34.43
N LYS A 63 14.29 -3.82 34.31
CA LYS A 63 14.70 -3.30 33.02
C LYS A 63 15.52 -4.40 32.35
N LYS A 64 14.92 -5.07 31.37
CA LYS A 64 15.65 -5.99 30.51
C LYS A 64 16.60 -5.15 29.66
N GLU A 65 17.88 -5.47 29.72
CA GLU A 65 18.85 -4.92 28.77
C GLU A 65 18.79 -5.75 27.48
N ILE A 66 18.72 -5.06 26.35
CA ILE A 66 18.70 -5.69 25.04
C ILE A 66 20.14 -6.03 24.68
N SER A 67 20.48 -7.31 24.76
CA SER A 67 21.85 -7.80 24.57
C SER A 67 22.25 -7.97 23.10
N PHE A 68 21.30 -8.29 22.22
CA PHE A 68 21.57 -8.55 20.81
C PHE A 68 20.56 -7.86 19.91
N LYS A 69 21.02 -7.36 18.77
CA LYS A 69 20.20 -6.71 17.74
C LYS A 69 20.65 -7.20 16.36
N TYR A 70 19.69 -7.53 15.50
CA TYR A 70 19.97 -8.01 14.15
C TYR A 70 20.39 -6.86 13.23
N TYR A 71 21.65 -6.88 12.78
CA TYR A 71 22.22 -5.84 11.90
C TYR A 71 21.95 -6.10 10.41
N GLY A 72 21.97 -7.36 9.97
CA GLY A 72 21.95 -7.72 8.54
C GLY A 72 20.72 -7.21 7.79
N ASP A 73 19.52 -7.49 8.29
CA ASP A 73 18.26 -7.06 7.64
C ASP A 73 18.12 -5.54 7.63
N TYR A 74 18.56 -4.89 8.71
CA TYR A 74 18.61 -3.44 8.82
C TYR A 74 19.53 -2.83 7.76
N GLU A 75 20.78 -3.29 7.69
CA GLU A 75 21.78 -2.69 6.81
C GLU A 75 21.41 -2.93 5.35
N LEU A 76 20.88 -4.11 5.02
CA LEU A 76 20.37 -4.37 3.68
C LEU A 76 19.22 -3.42 3.33
N ALA A 77 18.19 -3.33 4.17
CA ALA A 77 17.04 -2.47 3.90
C ALA A 77 17.42 -0.97 3.83
N LYS A 78 18.39 -0.54 4.65
CA LYS A 78 18.94 0.81 4.60
C LYS A 78 19.74 1.06 3.32
N SER A 79 20.61 0.12 2.91
CA SER A 79 21.49 0.28 1.75
C SER A 79 20.73 0.58 0.45
N VAL A 80 19.52 0.02 0.30
CA VAL A 80 18.70 0.21 -0.91
C VAL A 80 17.77 1.41 -0.85
N SER A 81 17.63 2.07 0.31
CA SER A 81 16.59 3.09 0.52
C SER A 81 17.08 4.43 1.08
N GLN A 82 18.39 4.71 0.97
CA GLN A 82 18.97 5.98 1.44
C GLN A 82 18.44 7.20 0.67
N ASP A 83 18.03 7.01 -0.59
CA ASP A 83 17.38 8.03 -1.40
C ASP A 83 16.08 8.52 -0.75
N ILE A 84 15.29 7.61 -0.14
CA ILE A 84 14.04 7.95 0.53
C ILE A 84 14.27 8.88 1.72
N LEU A 85 15.30 8.62 2.55
CA LEU A 85 15.61 9.51 3.68
C LEU A 85 16.03 10.90 3.21
N SER A 86 16.80 10.96 2.12
CA SER A 86 17.26 12.21 1.53
C SER A 86 16.07 13.00 0.98
N ASP A 87 15.21 12.36 0.18
CA ASP A 87 13.98 12.93 -0.37
C ASP A 87 13.02 13.41 0.77
N LEU A 88 12.92 12.67 1.88
CA LEU A 88 12.11 13.07 3.04
C LEU A 88 12.64 14.33 3.73
N LYS A 89 13.96 14.49 3.84
CA LYS A 89 14.60 15.66 4.47
C LYS A 89 14.44 16.95 3.67
N GLU A 90 14.12 16.86 2.38
CA GLU A 90 13.83 18.02 1.54
C GLU A 90 12.48 18.67 1.89
N VAL A 91 11.55 17.90 2.43
CA VAL A 91 10.16 18.35 2.66
C VAL A 91 9.74 18.36 4.14
N TYR A 92 10.33 17.50 4.95
CA TYR A 92 10.04 17.38 6.38
C TYR A 92 11.22 17.85 7.23
N THR A 93 10.92 18.28 8.46
CA THR A 93 11.96 18.49 9.47
C THR A 93 12.70 17.17 9.73
N LEU A 94 13.95 17.26 10.20
CA LEU A 94 14.77 16.08 10.48
C LEU A 94 14.06 15.08 11.40
N ASP A 95 13.35 15.57 12.42
CA ASP A 95 12.56 14.74 13.34
C ASP A 95 11.45 13.97 12.62
N PHE A 96 10.64 14.63 11.79
CA PHE A 96 9.57 13.99 11.03
C PHE A 96 10.12 13.02 9.98
N ALA A 97 11.18 13.40 9.27
CA ALA A 97 11.84 12.57 8.27
C ALA A 97 12.39 11.28 8.92
N ASN A 98 13.05 11.39 10.08
CA ASN A 98 13.56 10.25 10.82
C ASN A 98 12.44 9.35 11.34
N HIS A 99 11.32 9.90 11.83
CA HIS A 99 10.17 9.09 12.23
C HIS A 99 9.56 8.36 11.01
N LEU A 100 9.25 9.04 9.91
CA LEU A 100 8.68 8.40 8.71
C LEU A 100 9.60 7.30 8.15
N TYR A 101 10.89 7.59 8.06
CA TYR A 101 11.89 6.66 7.56
C TYR A 101 12.05 5.44 8.48
N THR A 102 12.17 5.65 9.79
CA THR A 102 12.30 4.57 10.78
C THR A 102 11.07 3.67 10.81
N ILE A 103 9.87 4.24 10.80
CA ILE A 103 8.63 3.44 10.83
C ILE A 103 8.50 2.59 9.56
N SER A 104 8.81 3.16 8.40
CA SER A 104 8.76 2.41 7.14
C SER A 104 9.86 1.34 7.05
N LEU A 105 11.05 1.59 7.60
CA LEU A 105 12.14 0.61 7.68
C LEU A 105 11.81 -0.55 8.63
N LEU A 106 11.21 -0.25 9.79
CA LEU A 106 10.73 -1.27 10.72
C LEU A 106 9.67 -2.16 10.07
N ARG A 107 8.75 -1.57 9.30
CA ARG A 107 7.69 -2.30 8.58
C ARG A 107 8.21 -3.16 7.43
N SER A 108 9.25 -2.73 6.73
CA SER A 108 9.85 -3.55 5.66
C SER A 108 10.59 -4.77 6.20
N ILE A 109 11.20 -4.65 7.39
CA ILE A 109 11.92 -5.76 8.04
C ILE A 109 10.96 -6.67 8.82
N ASN A 110 9.92 -6.09 9.42
CA ASN A 110 8.94 -6.80 10.23
C ASN A 110 7.53 -6.61 9.63
N PRO A 111 7.16 -7.37 8.59
CA PRO A 111 5.82 -7.34 8.03
C PRO A 111 4.75 -7.51 9.12
N LYS A 112 3.56 -6.95 8.87
CA LYS A 112 2.40 -6.98 9.80
C LYS A 112 2.54 -6.20 11.11
N ILE A 113 3.71 -5.65 11.47
CA ILE A 113 3.90 -4.93 12.74
C ILE A 113 2.76 -3.93 13.01
N SER A 114 2.24 -3.97 14.24
CA SER A 114 1.17 -3.08 14.68
C SER A 114 1.77 -1.84 15.35
N TYR A 115 1.04 -0.72 15.31
CA TYR A 115 1.45 0.49 16.03
C TYR A 115 1.58 0.31 17.55
N THR A 116 0.95 -0.73 18.11
CA THR A 116 1.06 -1.05 19.54
C THR A 116 2.44 -1.64 19.89
N ASN A 117 3.05 -2.39 18.97
CA ASN A 117 4.32 -3.08 19.20
C ASN A 117 5.52 -2.30 18.65
N LEU A 118 5.28 -1.14 18.04
CA LEU A 118 6.29 -0.40 17.29
C LEU A 118 7.47 0.06 18.15
N GLU A 119 7.20 0.49 19.38
CA GLU A 119 8.24 0.93 20.33
C GLU A 119 9.14 -0.24 20.74
N GLU A 120 8.54 -1.36 21.16
CA GLU A 120 9.27 -2.58 21.52
C GLU A 120 10.14 -3.08 20.36
N THR A 121 9.57 -3.21 19.15
CA THR A 121 10.35 -3.66 17.98
C THR A 121 11.45 -2.67 17.58
N TYR A 122 11.24 -1.37 17.78
CA TYR A 122 12.29 -0.37 17.55
C TYR A 122 13.43 -0.48 18.55
N GLU A 123 13.12 -0.63 19.84
CA GLU A 123 14.11 -0.80 20.90
C GLU A 123 14.96 -2.07 20.69
N GLU A 124 14.32 -3.16 20.25
CA GLU A 124 14.97 -4.45 19.91
C GLU A 124 15.72 -4.45 18.57
N SER A 125 15.43 -3.48 17.70
CA SER A 125 16.09 -3.38 16.39
C SER A 125 17.38 -2.58 16.45
N PHE A 126 18.35 -2.91 15.58
CA PHE A 126 19.56 -2.10 15.38
C PHE A 126 19.23 -0.66 14.92
N ILE A 127 18.05 -0.45 14.35
CA ILE A 127 17.56 0.88 13.94
C ILE A 127 17.64 1.90 15.07
N SER A 128 17.38 1.50 16.32
CA SER A 128 17.43 2.41 17.48
C SER A 128 18.84 2.85 17.88
N ASN A 129 19.89 2.17 17.41
CA ASN A 129 21.27 2.62 17.60
C ASN A 129 21.60 3.81 16.70
N GLU A 130 21.06 3.83 15.48
CA GLU A 130 21.28 4.90 14.51
C GLU A 130 20.30 6.06 14.70
N PHE A 131 19.00 5.76 14.74
CA PHE A 131 17.95 6.76 14.85
C PHE A 131 17.51 6.93 16.31
N GLN A 132 18.39 7.45 17.15
CA GLN A 132 18.20 7.47 18.60
C GLN A 132 17.04 8.37 19.07
N ASN A 133 16.47 8.03 20.24
CA ASN A 133 15.50 8.84 20.98
C ASN A 133 14.17 9.14 20.25
N LEU A 134 13.81 8.34 19.24
CA LEU A 134 12.48 8.42 18.62
C LEU A 134 11.39 7.95 19.58
N LYS A 135 10.30 8.71 19.65
CA LYS A 135 9.20 8.45 20.59
C LYS A 135 8.10 7.65 19.90
N LEU A 136 8.21 6.32 19.94
CA LEU A 136 7.32 5.42 19.19
C LEU A 136 6.23 4.74 20.03
N ASN A 137 6.04 5.09 21.31
CA ASN A 137 4.86 4.62 22.05
C ASN A 137 3.54 5.03 21.36
N LYS A 138 2.50 4.25 21.66
CA LYS A 138 1.14 4.40 21.11
C LYS A 138 0.63 5.84 21.10
N ASN A 139 0.81 6.60 22.19
CA ASN A 139 0.27 7.95 22.29
C ASN A 139 1.01 8.93 21.36
N ASN A 140 2.33 8.83 21.28
CA ASN A 140 3.13 9.68 20.42
C ASN A 140 2.93 9.34 18.95
N ILE A 141 2.83 8.04 18.61
CA ILE A 141 2.51 7.59 17.25
C ILE A 141 1.15 8.07 16.79
N SER A 142 0.09 7.93 17.61
CA SER A 142 -1.23 8.43 17.20
C SER A 142 -1.22 9.94 16.93
N LYS A 143 -0.49 10.73 17.73
CA LYS A 143 -0.32 12.17 17.48
C LYS A 143 0.49 12.44 16.21
N PHE A 144 1.58 11.69 16.03
CA PHE A 144 2.46 11.81 14.87
C PHE A 144 1.72 11.55 13.56
N LEU A 145 0.98 10.44 13.47
CA LEU A 145 0.18 10.11 12.28
C LEU A 145 -0.84 11.21 11.97
N ARG A 146 -1.54 11.70 12.99
CA ARG A 146 -2.49 12.80 12.80
C ARG A 146 -1.79 14.08 12.31
N SER A 147 -0.60 14.40 12.82
CA SER A 147 0.20 15.54 12.35
C SER A 147 0.64 15.39 10.89
N VAL A 148 1.10 14.20 10.48
CA VAL A 148 1.44 13.90 9.08
C VAL A 148 0.21 14.02 8.18
N GLY A 149 -0.95 13.52 8.63
CA GLY A 149 -2.20 13.60 7.89
C GLY A 149 -2.75 15.03 7.78
N LEU A 150 -2.59 15.86 8.82
CA LEU A 150 -2.93 17.29 8.75
C LEU A 150 -2.08 18.04 7.73
N ASP A 151 -0.79 17.69 7.62
CA ASP A 151 0.17 18.29 6.70
C ASP A 151 0.40 17.39 5.47
N TYR A 152 -0.66 16.77 4.96
CA TYR A 152 -0.57 15.83 3.83
C TYR A 152 -0.06 16.49 2.54
N GLY A 153 -0.13 17.82 2.44
CA GLY A 153 0.50 18.59 1.37
C GLY A 153 2.00 18.30 1.23
N LYS A 154 2.72 18.04 2.32
CA LYS A 154 4.13 17.63 2.27
C LYS A 154 4.33 16.21 1.75
N ALA A 155 3.42 15.28 2.04
CA ALA A 155 3.45 13.94 1.47
C ALA A 155 3.24 14.00 -0.06
N LEU A 156 2.32 14.84 -0.52
CA LEU A 156 2.14 15.11 -1.95
C LEU A 156 3.36 15.81 -2.57
N LEU A 157 4.01 16.72 -1.85
CA LEU A 157 5.25 17.36 -2.32
C LEU A 157 6.41 16.36 -2.45
N PHE A 158 6.57 15.45 -1.48
CA PHE A 158 7.50 14.32 -1.58
C PHE A 158 7.25 13.51 -2.85
N ILE A 159 5.99 13.11 -3.08
CA ILE A 159 5.59 12.34 -4.27
C ILE A 159 5.92 13.12 -5.55
N ARG A 160 5.57 14.41 -5.62
CA ARG A 160 5.84 15.27 -6.77
C ARG A 160 7.34 15.42 -7.04
N ASN A 161 8.17 15.51 -6.01
CA ASN A 161 9.62 15.54 -6.18
C ASN A 161 10.17 14.23 -6.77
N ARG A 162 9.63 13.08 -6.38
CA ARG A 162 9.97 11.80 -7.02
C ARG A 162 9.49 11.72 -8.47
N VAL A 163 8.28 12.19 -8.75
CA VAL A 163 7.71 12.22 -10.10
C VAL A 163 8.52 13.09 -11.06
N LYS A 164 9.22 14.13 -10.59
CA LYS A 164 10.13 14.93 -11.43
C LYS A 164 11.29 14.13 -12.02
N LYS A 165 11.64 12.98 -11.42
CA LYS A 165 12.70 12.07 -11.89
C LYS A 165 12.24 11.18 -13.07
N ILE A 166 10.98 11.29 -13.49
CA ILE A 166 10.40 10.53 -14.61
C ILE A 166 10.74 11.21 -15.94
N ASP A 167 11.29 10.42 -16.86
CA ASP A 167 11.56 10.82 -18.24
C ASP A 167 10.39 10.48 -19.19
N TYR A 168 10.36 11.12 -20.36
CA TYR A 168 9.30 10.90 -21.36
C TYR A 168 9.20 9.44 -21.83
N ASP A 169 10.33 8.74 -21.86
CA ASP A 169 10.43 7.38 -22.39
C ASP A 169 10.12 6.32 -21.31
N ASN A 170 9.91 6.76 -20.06
CA ASN A 170 9.59 5.86 -18.95
C ASN A 170 8.19 5.28 -19.11
N ARG A 171 8.10 3.96 -18.92
CA ARG A 171 6.85 3.20 -19.00
C ARG A 171 6.23 3.14 -17.61
N ILE A 172 5.03 3.68 -17.47
CA ILE A 172 4.34 3.80 -16.18
C ILE A 172 3.12 2.91 -16.19
N ALA A 173 3.11 1.86 -15.39
CA ALA A 173 1.90 1.12 -15.12
C ALA A 173 1.12 1.83 -13.99
N ILE A 174 -0.20 1.95 -14.14
CA ILE A 174 -1.09 2.47 -13.10
C ILE A 174 -2.22 1.47 -12.89
N ASP A 175 -2.40 1.05 -11.65
CA ASP A 175 -3.45 0.10 -11.27
C ASP A 175 -3.99 0.38 -9.87
N GLY A 176 -5.24 0.02 -9.66
CA GLY A 176 -5.95 0.16 -8.40
C GLY A 176 -6.12 -1.18 -7.69
N MET A 177 -5.81 -1.22 -6.40
CA MET A 177 -6.05 -2.39 -5.55
C MET A 177 -7.00 -2.06 -4.40
N LEU A 178 -7.87 -3.01 -4.05
CA LEU A 178 -8.73 -2.88 -2.88
C LEU A 178 -8.03 -3.34 -1.61
N LYS A 179 -8.20 -2.58 -0.53
CA LYS A 179 -7.74 -2.86 0.83
C LYS A 179 -8.92 -2.86 1.80
N ASN A 180 -8.98 -3.84 2.69
CA ASN A 180 -10.09 -3.99 3.63
C ASN A 180 -10.11 -2.84 4.64
N ASN A 181 -11.27 -2.21 4.82
CA ASN A 181 -11.48 -1.14 5.79
C ASN A 181 -12.87 -1.25 6.41
N ASN A 182 -12.97 -1.98 7.53
CA ASN A 182 -14.23 -2.14 8.26
C ASN A 182 -14.43 -1.09 9.36
N SER A 183 -13.62 -0.02 9.38
CA SER A 183 -13.82 1.09 10.32
C SER A 183 -15.23 1.67 10.13
N ARG A 184 -15.84 2.20 11.18
CA ARG A 184 -17.10 2.95 11.12
C ARG A 184 -16.89 4.47 11.20
N ILE A 185 -15.63 4.90 11.32
CA ILE A 185 -15.24 6.26 11.71
C ILE A 185 -14.67 7.07 10.55
N ASN A 186 -13.87 6.45 9.66
CA ASN A 186 -13.33 7.14 8.49
C ASN A 186 -14.39 7.27 7.38
N SER A 187 -14.20 8.24 6.47
CA SER A 187 -15.08 8.53 5.34
C SER A 187 -14.66 7.82 4.05
N LEU A 188 -13.48 7.22 4.03
CA LEU A 188 -12.92 6.48 2.89
C LEU A 188 -13.54 5.07 2.72
N ASN A 189 -14.28 4.59 3.71
CA ASN A 189 -14.85 3.24 3.80
C ASN A 189 -16.19 3.10 3.04
N ASP A 190 -16.14 2.61 1.81
CA ASP A 190 -17.36 2.34 1.06
C ASP A 190 -17.37 0.95 0.43
N PHE A 191 -18.56 0.47 0.08
CA PHE A 191 -18.77 -0.78 -0.61
C PHE A 191 -18.35 -0.61 -2.09
N SER A 192 -17.19 -1.15 -2.44
CA SER A 192 -16.85 -1.47 -3.83
C SER A 192 -17.77 -2.57 -4.40
N PHE A 193 -17.83 -2.68 -5.74
CA PHE A 193 -18.57 -3.73 -6.45
C PHE A 193 -18.18 -5.15 -6.00
N LYS A 194 -16.89 -5.39 -5.73
CA LYS A 194 -16.38 -6.69 -5.22
C LYS A 194 -16.72 -6.92 -3.74
N SER A 195 -16.84 -5.87 -2.93
CA SER A 195 -17.20 -5.98 -1.50
C SER A 195 -18.67 -6.26 -1.23
N LYS A 196 -19.59 -5.90 -2.12
CA LYS A 196 -21.02 -6.22 -1.95
C LYS A 196 -21.26 -7.73 -1.83
N ILE A 197 -20.39 -8.53 -2.44
CA ILE A 197 -20.41 -10.00 -2.37
C ILE A 197 -19.77 -10.52 -1.06
N LYS A 198 -18.82 -9.78 -0.47
CA LYS A 198 -18.05 -10.18 0.74
C LYS A 198 -18.52 -9.51 2.04
N ASN A 199 -19.48 -8.60 2.00
CA ASN A 199 -19.99 -7.81 3.13
C ASN A 199 -18.91 -7.09 3.95
N SER A 200 -17.83 -6.62 3.31
CA SER A 200 -16.77 -5.80 3.92
C SER A 200 -16.71 -4.43 3.24
N LYS A 201 -16.31 -3.37 3.96
CA LYS A 201 -16.03 -2.06 3.33
C LYS A 201 -14.57 -1.97 2.93
N ASN A 202 -14.25 -1.21 1.89
CA ASN A 202 -12.88 -1.13 1.35
C ASN A 202 -12.43 0.33 1.17
N ILE A 203 -11.12 0.52 1.10
CA ILE A 203 -10.50 1.66 0.41
C ILE A 203 -9.84 1.15 -0.88
N SER A 204 -9.67 2.05 -1.85
CA SER A 204 -8.90 1.77 -3.06
C SER A 204 -7.53 2.42 -2.93
N ILE A 205 -6.46 1.68 -3.21
CA ILE A 205 -5.11 2.20 -3.28
C ILE A 205 -4.71 2.20 -4.76
N ILE A 206 -4.45 3.36 -5.33
CA ILE A 206 -3.92 3.47 -6.69
C ILE A 206 -2.41 3.57 -6.58
N VAL A 207 -1.71 2.74 -7.36
CA VAL A 207 -0.25 2.66 -7.41
C VAL A 207 0.21 3.07 -8.81
N ALA A 208 1.28 3.86 -8.88
CA ALA A 208 2.05 4.09 -10.09
C ALA A 208 3.41 3.40 -9.98
N PHE A 209 3.74 2.61 -10.99
CA PHE A 209 4.96 1.82 -11.05
C PHE A 209 5.73 2.13 -12.34
N ASN A 210 7.01 2.47 -12.22
CA ASN A 210 7.90 2.65 -13.36
C ASN A 210 8.44 1.28 -13.78
N VAL A 211 7.84 0.75 -14.85
CA VAL A 211 8.20 -0.54 -15.46
C VAL A 211 9.59 -0.50 -16.07
N SER A 212 10.05 0.68 -16.54
CA SER A 212 11.38 0.84 -17.12
C SER A 212 12.48 0.72 -16.08
N THR A 213 12.33 1.39 -14.92
CA THR A 213 13.35 1.42 -13.86
C THR A 213 13.13 0.38 -12.76
N LYS A 214 12.02 -0.36 -12.80
CA LYS A 214 11.59 -1.29 -11.74
C LYS A 214 11.46 -0.60 -10.37
N ASP A 215 10.91 0.60 -10.36
CA ASP A 215 10.71 1.40 -9.15
C ASP A 215 9.25 1.76 -8.91
N VAL A 216 8.83 1.75 -7.65
CA VAL A 216 7.50 2.21 -7.25
C VAL A 216 7.55 3.73 -7.17
N ILE A 217 6.76 4.42 -7.98
CA ILE A 217 6.76 5.89 -8.04
C ILE A 217 6.03 6.44 -6.82
N CYS A 218 4.76 6.03 -6.66
CA CYS A 218 3.92 6.46 -5.55
C CYS A 218 2.64 5.63 -5.45
N SER A 219 1.91 5.80 -4.34
CA SER A 219 0.55 5.32 -4.17
C SER A 219 -0.30 6.31 -3.37
N LEU A 220 -1.61 6.34 -3.65
CA LEU A 220 -2.56 7.21 -2.95
C LEU A 220 -3.85 6.45 -2.59
N PRO A 221 -4.43 6.71 -1.41
CA PRO A 221 -5.71 6.15 -1.02
C PRO A 221 -6.91 6.93 -1.59
N TYR A 222 -7.96 6.19 -1.92
CA TYR A 222 -9.25 6.66 -2.44
C TYR A 222 -10.40 5.93 -1.75
N PRO A 223 -11.62 6.49 -1.76
CA PRO A 223 -12.81 5.78 -1.33
C PRO A 223 -13.02 4.47 -2.13
N GLY A 224 -13.40 3.39 -1.45
CA GLY A 224 -13.49 2.06 -2.08
C GLY A 224 -14.57 1.90 -3.16
N ASN A 225 -15.56 2.79 -3.19
CA ASN A 225 -16.59 2.87 -4.23
C ASN A 225 -16.19 3.75 -5.43
N CYS A 226 -15.07 4.48 -5.34
CA CYS A 226 -14.63 5.39 -6.39
C CYS A 226 -14.22 4.59 -7.63
N VAL A 227 -14.81 4.93 -8.77
CA VAL A 227 -14.54 4.25 -10.04
C VAL A 227 -13.25 4.78 -10.65
N ASP A 228 -12.49 3.92 -11.35
CA ASP A 228 -11.20 4.31 -11.95
C ASP A 228 -11.29 5.54 -12.85
N VAL A 229 -12.43 5.75 -13.53
CA VAL A 229 -12.62 6.89 -14.44
C VAL A 229 -12.60 8.24 -13.70
N THR A 230 -12.89 8.25 -12.39
CA THR A 230 -12.83 9.45 -11.55
C THR A 230 -11.53 9.53 -10.77
N SER A 231 -11.04 8.41 -10.23
CA SER A 231 -9.85 8.40 -9.39
C SER A 231 -8.54 8.52 -10.17
N PHE A 232 -8.46 8.06 -11.42
CA PHE A 232 -7.22 8.12 -12.20
C PHE A 232 -6.86 9.57 -12.60
N PRO A 233 -7.78 10.41 -13.12
CA PRO A 233 -7.48 11.83 -13.36
C PRO A 233 -7.02 12.57 -12.09
N ASP A 234 -7.73 12.40 -10.98
CA ASP A 234 -7.37 13.04 -9.70
C ASP A 234 -6.00 12.54 -9.18
N PHE A 235 -5.69 11.26 -9.40
CA PHE A 235 -4.38 10.69 -9.09
C PHE A 235 -3.25 11.35 -9.87
N LEU A 236 -3.38 11.47 -11.19
CA LEU A 236 -2.38 12.15 -12.00
C LEU A 236 -2.19 13.62 -11.60
N GLU A 237 -3.29 14.33 -11.32
CA GLU A 237 -3.25 15.73 -10.91
C GLU A 237 -2.57 15.92 -9.54
N LYS A 238 -2.92 15.09 -8.54
CA LYS A 238 -2.30 15.15 -7.21
C LYS A 238 -0.82 14.80 -7.24
N THR A 239 -0.46 13.74 -7.96
CA THR A 239 0.92 13.24 -8.06
C THR A 239 1.81 14.11 -8.94
N GLY A 240 1.22 14.86 -9.89
CA GLY A 240 1.95 15.68 -10.85
C GLY A 240 2.59 14.89 -11.99
N ILE A 241 2.13 13.65 -12.23
CA ILE A 241 2.62 12.84 -13.35
C ILE A 241 2.15 13.52 -14.64
N THR A 242 3.12 14.01 -15.41
CA THR A 242 2.90 14.78 -16.65
C THR A 242 3.83 14.34 -17.78
N LYS A 243 4.67 13.33 -17.52
CA LYS A 243 5.64 12.73 -18.44
C LYS A 243 5.56 11.20 -18.35
N GLY A 244 6.12 10.53 -19.34
CA GLY A 244 6.13 9.08 -19.45
C GLY A 244 5.00 8.56 -20.33
N ILE A 245 4.99 7.24 -20.53
CA ILE A 245 3.97 6.52 -21.28
C ILE A 245 3.18 5.64 -20.32
N VAL A 246 1.92 6.00 -20.08
CA VAL A 246 1.01 5.28 -19.20
C VAL A 246 0.47 4.03 -19.89
N ILE A 247 0.71 2.88 -19.27
CA ILE A 247 0.18 1.58 -19.67
C ILE A 247 -1.00 1.25 -18.75
N GLY A 248 -2.21 1.42 -19.26
CA GLY A 248 -3.45 1.30 -18.46
C GLY A 248 -4.51 0.44 -19.11
N ASP A 249 -5.50 0.00 -18.33
CA ASP A 249 -6.62 -0.82 -18.82
C ASP A 249 -7.75 0.01 -19.45
N LYS A 250 -7.73 1.34 -19.27
CA LYS A 250 -8.78 2.26 -19.73
C LYS A 250 -8.18 3.46 -20.45
N ALA A 251 -8.98 4.02 -21.35
CA ALA A 251 -8.65 5.23 -22.07
C ALA A 251 -8.54 6.44 -21.13
N MET A 252 -7.45 7.18 -21.28
CA MET A 252 -7.24 8.47 -20.63
C MET A 252 -7.52 9.59 -21.64
N ASN A 253 -8.78 9.74 -22.06
CA ASN A 253 -9.18 10.84 -22.95
C ASN A 253 -9.51 12.08 -22.10
N ASN A 254 -8.51 12.84 -21.69
CA ASN A 254 -8.72 14.15 -21.08
C ASN A 254 -7.63 15.12 -21.55
N GLU A 255 -8.03 16.27 -22.10
CA GLU A 255 -7.12 17.31 -22.61
C GLU A 255 -6.09 17.77 -21.57
N ARG A 256 -6.43 17.66 -20.28
CA ARG A 256 -5.53 17.99 -19.16
C ARG A 256 -4.26 17.13 -19.10
N PHE A 257 -4.24 15.97 -19.77
CA PHE A 257 -3.12 15.04 -19.77
C PHE A 257 -2.49 14.86 -21.16
N ALA A 258 -2.66 15.85 -22.05
CA ALA A 258 -2.17 15.78 -23.44
C ALA A 258 -0.66 15.55 -23.56
N ASN A 259 0.13 15.85 -22.52
CA ASN A 259 1.59 15.66 -22.51
C ASN A 259 2.03 14.26 -22.04
N ILE A 260 1.09 13.40 -21.64
CA ILE A 260 1.36 12.05 -21.15
C ILE A 260 1.07 11.05 -22.27
N GLY A 261 2.09 10.30 -22.67
CA GLY A 261 1.93 9.21 -23.62
C GLY A 261 1.02 8.13 -23.05
N PHE A 262 0.32 7.38 -23.89
CA PHE A 262 -0.53 6.28 -23.41
C PHE A 262 -0.53 5.07 -24.33
N ILE A 263 -0.79 3.90 -23.75
CA ILE A 263 -1.22 2.71 -24.46
C ILE A 263 -2.25 1.97 -23.61
N HIS A 264 -3.39 1.62 -24.20
CA HIS A 264 -4.45 0.89 -23.50
C HIS A 264 -5.23 -0.03 -24.44
N PRO A 265 -5.93 -1.06 -23.92
CA PRO A 265 -6.64 -2.01 -24.73
C PRO A 265 -7.96 -1.43 -25.22
N LEU A 266 -8.39 -1.91 -26.38
CA LEU A 266 -9.72 -1.68 -26.92
C LEU A 266 -10.61 -2.89 -26.66
N LYS A 267 -11.88 -2.62 -26.37
CA LYS A 267 -12.90 -3.66 -26.35
C LYS A 267 -13.01 -4.28 -27.75
N ARG A 268 -13.04 -5.61 -27.84
CA ARG A 268 -13.25 -6.35 -29.10
C ARG A 268 -14.56 -5.99 -29.82
N SER A 269 -15.52 -5.41 -29.10
CA SER A 269 -16.79 -4.90 -29.64
C SER A 269 -16.73 -3.45 -30.13
N SER A 270 -15.56 -2.81 -30.09
CA SER A 270 -15.42 -1.41 -30.50
C SER A 270 -15.60 -1.26 -32.01
N LYS A 271 -16.52 -0.39 -32.42
CA LYS A 271 -16.82 -0.12 -33.84
C LYS A 271 -15.62 0.41 -34.62
N ILE A 272 -14.64 1.01 -33.92
CA ILE A 272 -13.40 1.49 -34.55
C ILE A 272 -12.63 0.34 -35.22
N LEU A 273 -12.70 -0.87 -34.68
CA LEU A 273 -11.98 -2.04 -35.19
C LEU A 273 -12.48 -2.44 -36.58
N ASP A 274 -13.78 -2.29 -36.85
CA ASP A 274 -14.35 -2.53 -38.17
C ASP A 274 -13.95 -1.40 -39.15
N LYS A 275 -13.93 -0.14 -38.69
CA LYS A 275 -13.53 1.02 -39.52
C LYS A 275 -12.08 0.96 -39.99
N ILE A 276 -11.16 0.48 -39.15
CA ILE A 276 -9.73 0.40 -39.45
C ILE A 276 -9.32 -0.95 -40.09
N ASP A 277 -10.30 -1.81 -40.39
CA ASP A 277 -10.08 -3.16 -40.87
C ASP A 277 -9.08 -3.94 -39.99
N ALA A 278 -9.28 -3.89 -38.68
CA ALA A 278 -8.33 -4.37 -37.67
C ALA A 278 -7.99 -5.86 -37.80
N TYR A 279 -8.89 -6.65 -38.36
CA TYR A 279 -8.80 -8.12 -38.40
C TYR A 279 -8.01 -8.65 -39.60
N ASN A 280 -7.72 -7.81 -40.59
CA ASN A 280 -6.94 -8.13 -41.77
C ASN A 280 -5.45 -7.92 -41.49
N MET A 281 -4.84 -8.86 -40.77
CA MET A 281 -3.45 -8.83 -40.34
C MET A 281 -2.59 -9.69 -41.28
N SER A 282 -1.45 -9.14 -41.71
CA SER A 282 -0.54 -9.81 -42.65
C SER A 282 0.91 -9.84 -42.16
N GLU A 283 1.26 -9.07 -41.13
CA GLU A 283 2.61 -9.04 -40.57
C GLU A 283 2.74 -10.10 -39.48
N LYS A 284 3.85 -10.83 -39.48
CA LYS A 284 4.16 -11.82 -38.45
C LYS A 284 5.09 -11.21 -37.40
N LEU A 285 4.75 -11.37 -36.12
CA LEU A 285 5.67 -11.04 -35.04
C LEU A 285 6.66 -12.16 -34.76
N ASP A 286 7.86 -11.76 -34.36
CA ASP A 286 8.91 -12.66 -33.88
C ASP A 286 8.73 -12.92 -32.37
N ASP A 287 7.59 -13.52 -32.02
CA ASP A 287 7.33 -13.98 -30.65
C ASP A 287 7.60 -15.49 -30.56
N LYS A 288 8.68 -15.85 -29.85
CA LYS A 288 9.13 -17.24 -29.67
C LYS A 288 8.09 -18.10 -28.94
N GLU A 289 7.22 -17.50 -28.13
CA GLU A 289 6.22 -18.25 -27.36
C GLU A 289 4.95 -18.52 -28.18
N ASN A 290 4.48 -17.53 -28.94
CA ASN A 290 3.18 -17.60 -29.63
C ASN A 290 3.25 -17.02 -31.05
N PRO A 291 3.00 -17.84 -32.10
CA PRO A 291 2.82 -17.32 -33.45
C PRO A 291 1.68 -16.29 -33.48
N THR A 292 2.02 -15.05 -33.80
CA THR A 292 1.09 -13.91 -33.71
C THR A 292 1.15 -13.10 -34.99
N TRP A 293 -0.03 -12.86 -35.58
CA TRP A 293 -0.20 -11.89 -36.66
C TRP A 293 -0.43 -10.50 -36.06
N CYS A 294 0.03 -9.46 -36.74
CA CYS A 294 -0.19 -8.08 -36.34
C CYS A 294 -0.53 -7.15 -37.51
N LYS A 295 -1.06 -5.98 -37.15
CA LYS A 295 -1.30 -4.84 -38.03
C LYS A 295 -1.14 -3.56 -37.23
N LYS A 296 -0.41 -2.59 -37.76
CA LYS A 296 -0.39 -1.21 -37.28
C LYS A 296 -1.23 -0.32 -38.21
N VAL A 297 -2.08 0.52 -37.65
CA VAL A 297 -2.90 1.47 -38.41
C VAL A 297 -2.86 2.83 -37.74
N PHE A 298 -2.65 3.89 -38.51
CA PHE A 298 -2.83 5.27 -38.05
C PHE A 298 -4.21 5.78 -38.51
N TYR A 299 -5.02 6.29 -37.58
CA TYR A 299 -6.37 6.78 -37.85
C TYR A 299 -6.79 7.80 -36.79
N GLU A 300 -7.40 8.93 -37.19
CA GLU A 300 -7.87 9.99 -36.27
C GLU A 300 -6.81 10.38 -35.20
N ASP A 301 -5.59 10.68 -35.66
CA ASP A 301 -4.44 11.08 -34.84
C ASP A 301 -3.99 10.07 -33.77
N LYS A 302 -4.32 8.79 -33.97
CA LYS A 302 -3.94 7.69 -33.07
C LYS A 302 -3.39 6.50 -33.81
N TYR A 303 -2.52 5.77 -33.15
CA TYR A 303 -1.98 4.49 -33.60
C TYR A 303 -2.76 3.34 -32.98
N TYR A 304 -3.14 2.38 -33.82
CA TYR A 304 -3.83 1.17 -33.45
C TYR A 304 -2.93 -0.03 -33.73
N TYR A 305 -2.72 -0.85 -32.71
CA TYR A 305 -1.91 -2.05 -32.76
C TYR A 305 -2.81 -3.26 -32.59
N CYS A 306 -3.04 -4.00 -33.65
CA CYS A 306 -3.95 -5.14 -33.67
C CYS A 306 -3.14 -6.43 -33.75
N PHE A 307 -3.53 -7.44 -33.00
CA PHE A 307 -2.84 -8.72 -32.89
C PHE A 307 -3.82 -9.88 -32.95
N ARG A 308 -3.38 -11.01 -33.51
CA ARG A 308 -4.10 -12.28 -33.49
C ARG A 308 -3.13 -13.40 -33.14
N ASP A 309 -3.24 -13.89 -31.92
CA ASP A 309 -2.51 -15.06 -31.45
C ASP A 309 -3.17 -16.33 -32.03
N VAL A 310 -2.40 -17.11 -32.79
CA VAL A 310 -2.90 -18.30 -33.49
C VAL A 310 -3.33 -19.40 -32.53
N LYS A 311 -2.56 -19.63 -31.44
CA LYS A 311 -2.89 -20.67 -30.44
C LYS A 311 -4.15 -20.30 -29.68
N ARG A 312 -4.26 -19.03 -29.27
CA ARG A 312 -5.44 -18.50 -28.60
C ARG A 312 -6.66 -18.52 -29.52
N ALA A 313 -6.49 -18.19 -30.80
CA ALA A 313 -7.57 -18.26 -31.78
C ALA A 313 -8.12 -19.68 -31.91
N PHE A 314 -7.24 -20.67 -32.04
CA PHE A 314 -7.63 -22.09 -32.11
C PHE A 314 -8.39 -22.54 -30.85
N LYS A 315 -7.91 -22.17 -29.66
CA LYS A 315 -8.58 -22.49 -28.40
C LYS A 315 -9.95 -21.83 -28.30
N GLU A 316 -10.05 -20.53 -28.57
CA GLU A 316 -11.31 -19.79 -28.54
C GLU A 316 -12.32 -20.36 -29.56
N GLU A 317 -11.85 -20.79 -30.73
CA GLU A 317 -12.65 -21.44 -31.76
C GLU A 317 -13.19 -22.81 -31.32
N HIS A 318 -12.31 -23.67 -30.81
CA HIS A 318 -12.69 -24.98 -30.26
C HIS A 318 -13.75 -24.83 -29.15
N ASP A 319 -13.48 -23.96 -28.17
CA ASP A 319 -14.39 -23.72 -27.05
C ASP A 319 -15.75 -23.17 -27.52
N PHE A 320 -15.76 -22.32 -28.55
CA PHE A 320 -16.99 -21.81 -29.13
C PHE A 320 -17.80 -22.91 -29.83
N MET A 321 -17.15 -23.77 -30.62
CA MET A 321 -17.79 -24.90 -31.32
C MET A 321 -18.37 -25.93 -30.34
N SER A 322 -17.69 -26.20 -29.23
CA SER A 322 -18.19 -27.08 -28.17
C SER A 322 -19.26 -26.44 -27.26
N SER A 323 -19.54 -25.15 -27.43
CA SER A 323 -20.47 -24.43 -26.56
C SER A 323 -21.94 -24.61 -26.99
N LYS A 324 -22.86 -24.59 -26.00
CA LYS A 324 -24.32 -24.54 -26.26
C LYS A 324 -24.78 -23.29 -27.03
N LYS A 325 -23.90 -22.28 -27.21
CA LYS A 325 -24.19 -21.03 -27.91
C LYS A 325 -23.88 -21.10 -29.40
N PHE A 326 -23.31 -22.21 -29.87
CA PHE A 326 -22.92 -22.42 -31.25
C PHE A 326 -24.11 -22.36 -32.22
N SER A 327 -23.95 -21.59 -33.29
CA SER A 327 -24.68 -21.73 -34.54
C SER A 327 -23.75 -21.34 -35.69
N LYS A 328 -23.98 -21.88 -36.88
CA LYS A 328 -23.14 -21.59 -38.06
C LYS A 328 -23.08 -20.08 -38.34
N GLU A 329 -24.23 -19.41 -38.28
CA GLU A 329 -24.35 -17.96 -38.46
C GLU A 329 -23.53 -17.16 -37.44
N ARG A 330 -23.55 -17.55 -36.16
CA ARG A 330 -22.75 -16.89 -35.11
C ARG A 330 -21.27 -17.14 -35.29
N TYR A 331 -20.90 -18.38 -35.64
CA TYR A 331 -19.53 -18.74 -35.95
C TYR A 331 -18.96 -17.87 -37.08
N ASP A 332 -19.67 -17.76 -38.20
CA ASP A 332 -19.20 -16.99 -39.35
C ASP A 332 -19.06 -15.49 -39.02
N LYS A 333 -19.90 -14.97 -38.12
CA LYS A 333 -19.78 -13.59 -37.59
C LYS A 333 -18.63 -13.38 -36.61
N MET A 334 -18.16 -14.42 -35.91
CA MET A 334 -17.18 -14.29 -34.82
C MET A 334 -15.78 -14.82 -35.16
N LYS A 335 -15.66 -15.72 -36.14
CA LYS A 335 -14.41 -16.45 -36.43
C LYS A 335 -13.18 -15.55 -36.66
N HIS A 336 -13.38 -14.37 -37.26
CA HIS A 336 -12.30 -13.42 -37.51
C HIS A 336 -11.83 -12.69 -36.24
N LYS A 337 -12.61 -12.73 -35.14
CA LYS A 337 -12.31 -12.09 -33.85
C LYS A 337 -11.60 -13.02 -32.87
N PHE A 338 -11.55 -14.33 -33.13
CA PHE A 338 -10.91 -15.28 -32.23
C PHE A 338 -9.42 -15.02 -32.09
N GLY A 339 -8.94 -15.04 -30.85
CA GLY A 339 -7.55 -14.79 -30.50
C GLY A 339 -7.09 -13.35 -30.69
N THR A 340 -8.00 -12.42 -30.99
CA THR A 340 -7.63 -11.03 -31.29
C THR A 340 -7.50 -10.16 -30.03
N ILE A 341 -6.57 -9.21 -30.08
CA ILE A 341 -6.44 -8.11 -29.13
C ILE A 341 -6.03 -6.86 -29.91
N ALA A 342 -6.51 -5.69 -29.47
CA ALA A 342 -6.17 -4.42 -30.10
C ALA A 342 -5.85 -3.39 -29.01
N TYR A 343 -4.79 -2.62 -29.23
CA TYR A 343 -4.40 -1.48 -28.41
C TYR A 343 -4.55 -0.19 -29.22
N VAL A 344 -4.79 0.91 -28.51
CA VAL A 344 -4.70 2.26 -29.07
C VAL A 344 -3.69 3.05 -28.25
N SER A 345 -2.96 3.92 -28.94
CA SER A 345 -1.87 4.71 -28.39
C SER A 345 -1.70 5.98 -29.20
N ASP A 346 -1.09 6.99 -28.59
CA ASP A 346 -0.52 8.17 -29.26
C ASP A 346 0.95 7.96 -29.68
N GLN A 347 1.56 6.83 -29.29
CA GLN A 347 2.95 6.52 -29.59
C GLN A 347 3.10 5.85 -30.96
N ASP A 348 4.03 6.35 -31.77
CA ASP A 348 4.42 5.79 -33.07
C ASP A 348 5.53 4.73 -32.89
N ILE A 349 5.13 3.50 -32.56
CA ILE A 349 6.05 2.38 -32.22
C ILE A 349 5.77 1.16 -33.09
N THR A 350 6.62 0.14 -33.03
CA THR A 350 6.38 -1.13 -33.74
C THR A 350 5.31 -1.98 -33.03
N CYS A 351 4.67 -2.91 -33.75
CA CYS A 351 3.76 -3.88 -33.14
C CYS A 351 4.47 -4.72 -32.06
N GLN A 352 5.75 -5.06 -32.26
CA GLN A 352 6.54 -5.80 -31.27
C GLN A 352 6.72 -5.00 -29.97
N GLU A 353 7.05 -3.71 -30.06
CA GLU A 353 7.18 -2.83 -28.91
C GLU A 353 5.84 -2.64 -28.20
N ALA A 354 4.75 -2.39 -28.94
CA ALA A 354 3.42 -2.22 -28.35
C ALA A 354 2.97 -3.48 -27.58
N LEU A 355 3.20 -4.67 -28.14
CA LEU A 355 2.90 -5.93 -27.47
C LEU A 355 3.76 -6.13 -26.22
N ASN A 356 5.07 -5.87 -26.32
CA ASN A 356 6.00 -6.00 -25.20
C ASN A 356 5.67 -5.02 -24.07
N MET A 357 5.36 -3.76 -24.39
CA MET A 357 4.93 -2.76 -23.42
C MET A 357 3.69 -3.24 -22.65
N TYR A 358 2.68 -3.75 -23.34
CA TYR A 358 1.48 -4.23 -22.66
C TYR A 358 1.71 -5.52 -21.86
N LYS A 359 2.58 -6.43 -22.32
CA LYS A 359 3.00 -7.61 -21.54
C LYS A 359 3.64 -7.20 -20.21
N GLN A 360 4.48 -6.16 -20.22
CA GLN A 360 5.14 -5.66 -19.01
C GLN A 360 4.19 -4.97 -18.02
N ARG A 361 2.95 -4.62 -18.42
CA ARG A 361 1.91 -4.10 -17.50
C ARG A 361 1.70 -5.04 -16.30
N TRP A 362 1.76 -6.36 -16.52
CA TRP A 362 1.57 -7.38 -15.49
C TRP A 362 2.47 -7.16 -14.25
N GLU A 363 3.62 -6.51 -14.40
CA GLU A 363 4.53 -6.27 -13.29
C GLU A 363 3.92 -5.44 -12.15
N ILE A 364 2.91 -4.60 -12.43
CA ILE A 364 2.20 -3.89 -11.35
C ILE A 364 1.36 -4.84 -10.48
N GLU A 365 0.93 -5.98 -11.02
CA GLU A 365 0.24 -7.00 -10.24
C GLU A 365 1.19 -7.64 -9.22
N LEU A 366 2.47 -7.79 -9.58
CA LEU A 366 3.51 -8.19 -8.64
C LEU A 366 3.68 -7.14 -7.54
N VAL A 367 3.71 -5.85 -7.87
CA VAL A 367 3.77 -4.75 -6.88
C VAL A 367 2.56 -4.79 -5.92
N ASN A 368 1.36 -5.03 -6.46
CA ASN A 368 0.14 -5.16 -5.66
C ASN A 368 0.18 -6.39 -4.74
N ASP A 369 0.76 -7.50 -5.21
CA ASP A 369 0.98 -8.71 -4.41
C ASP A 369 1.99 -8.45 -3.28
N PHE A 370 3.10 -7.76 -3.57
CA PHE A 370 4.08 -7.33 -2.56
C PHE A 370 3.44 -6.49 -1.45
N TYR A 371 2.62 -5.51 -1.84
CA TYR A 371 1.92 -4.68 -0.86
C TYR A 371 0.99 -5.50 0.04
N LYS A 372 0.19 -6.41 -0.54
CA LYS A 372 -0.84 -7.14 0.20
C LYS A 372 -0.29 -8.30 1.00
N ASN A 373 0.55 -9.12 0.39
CA ASN A 373 0.90 -10.44 0.87
C ASN A 373 2.32 -10.47 1.46
N THR A 374 3.29 -9.79 0.84
CA THR A 374 4.66 -9.72 1.38
C THR A 374 4.75 -8.77 2.58
N LEU A 375 4.15 -7.57 2.45
CA LEU A 375 4.15 -6.58 3.53
C LEU A 375 2.97 -6.71 4.50
N GLU A 376 2.01 -7.59 4.18
CA GLU A 376 0.78 -7.80 4.97
C GLU A 376 0.00 -6.50 5.27
N LEU A 377 -0.18 -5.67 4.24
CA LEU A 377 -0.87 -4.37 4.31
C LEU A 377 -2.30 -4.44 3.74
N ASP A 378 -2.94 -5.60 3.77
CA ASP A 378 -4.27 -5.87 3.20
C ASP A 378 -5.45 -5.25 3.98
N SER A 379 -5.18 -4.65 5.15
CA SER A 379 -6.18 -4.05 6.04
C SER A 379 -5.75 -2.71 6.65
N VAL A 380 -6.70 -1.79 6.80
CA VAL A 380 -6.49 -0.48 7.44
C VAL A 380 -6.45 -0.66 8.96
N LYS A 381 -5.37 -0.18 9.61
CA LYS A 381 -5.11 -0.34 11.05
C LYS A 381 -5.42 0.91 11.90
N VAL A 382 -5.95 1.96 11.28
CA VAL A 382 -6.24 3.27 11.89
C VAL A 382 -7.68 3.71 11.63
N HIS A 383 -8.21 4.57 12.51
CA HIS A 383 -9.64 4.87 12.52
C HIS A 383 -10.04 6.19 11.85
N ASP A 384 -9.23 7.24 12.03
CA ASP A 384 -9.48 8.61 11.54
C ASP A 384 -8.89 8.83 10.15
N ASP A 385 -9.53 9.67 9.33
CA ASP A 385 -9.16 9.95 7.94
C ASP A 385 -7.71 10.45 7.82
N LEU A 386 -7.31 11.40 8.67
CA LEU A 386 -5.96 11.98 8.63
C LEU A 386 -4.91 10.90 8.93
N SER A 387 -5.20 10.07 9.92
CA SER A 387 -4.36 8.93 10.27
C SER A 387 -4.29 7.90 9.14
N VAL A 388 -5.37 7.67 8.39
CA VAL A 388 -5.36 6.80 7.20
C VAL A 388 -4.42 7.35 6.14
N TYR A 389 -4.53 8.63 5.79
CA TYR A 389 -3.62 9.26 4.81
C TYR A 389 -2.15 9.14 5.23
N ALA A 390 -1.85 9.36 6.51
CA ALA A 390 -0.50 9.20 7.04
C ALA A 390 -0.02 7.74 7.02
N ASP A 391 -0.88 6.79 7.43
CA ASP A 391 -0.53 5.37 7.40
C ASP A 391 -0.27 4.88 5.98
N GLU A 392 -1.07 5.33 5.01
CA GLU A 392 -0.88 4.96 3.60
C GLU A 392 0.36 5.61 2.99
N PHE A 393 0.72 6.82 3.41
CA PHE A 393 2.02 7.39 3.04
C PHE A 393 3.18 6.55 3.58
N ILE A 394 3.13 6.13 4.85
CA ILE A 394 4.14 5.23 5.43
C ILE A 394 4.15 3.86 4.71
N ASN A 395 2.99 3.32 4.35
CA ASN A 395 2.86 2.08 3.58
C ASN A 395 3.50 2.22 2.19
N MET A 396 3.31 3.36 1.51
CA MET A 396 3.98 3.68 0.25
C MET A 396 5.50 3.68 0.42
N LEU A 397 6.04 4.36 1.45
CA LEU A 397 7.47 4.36 1.73
C LEU A 397 8.00 2.94 2.00
N THR A 398 7.22 2.13 2.72
CA THR A 398 7.54 0.72 3.00
C THR A 398 7.57 -0.11 1.71
N LEU A 399 6.60 0.09 0.82
CA LEU A 399 6.52 -0.59 -0.46
C LEU A 399 7.72 -0.27 -1.36
N ILE A 400 8.10 1.01 -1.45
CA ILE A 400 9.28 1.43 -2.24
C ILE A 400 10.53 0.70 -1.73
N LYS A 401 10.78 0.73 -0.41
CA LYS A 401 11.94 0.05 0.23
C LYS A 401 11.99 -1.43 -0.09
N GLU A 402 10.87 -2.12 0.11
CA GLU A 402 10.80 -3.56 -0.07
C GLU A 402 10.97 -3.97 -1.52
N PHE A 403 10.39 -3.17 -2.45
CA PHE A 403 10.53 -3.44 -3.87
C PHE A 403 11.95 -3.15 -4.38
N GLN A 404 12.62 -2.09 -3.91
CA GLN A 404 14.03 -1.85 -4.20
C GLN A 404 14.91 -3.01 -3.71
N LYS A 405 14.64 -3.55 -2.52
CA LYS A 405 15.32 -4.75 -1.99
C LYS A 405 15.10 -5.96 -2.89
N TYR A 406 13.86 -6.19 -3.35
CA TYR A 406 13.55 -7.26 -4.29
C TYR A 406 14.28 -7.13 -5.62
N THR A 407 14.32 -5.94 -6.21
CA THR A 407 15.05 -5.68 -7.47
C THR A 407 16.54 -5.93 -7.31
N LEU A 408 17.14 -5.61 -6.16
CA LEU A 408 18.53 -5.95 -5.86
C LEU A 408 18.79 -7.46 -5.85
N TYR A 409 17.86 -8.27 -5.31
CA TYR A 409 18.00 -9.72 -5.32
C TYR A 409 17.86 -10.35 -6.70
N LYS A 410 17.08 -9.75 -7.60
CA LYS A 410 16.90 -10.26 -8.97
C LYS A 410 18.06 -9.96 -9.92
N THR A 411 18.88 -8.97 -9.57
CA THR A 411 20.02 -8.51 -10.39
C THR A 411 21.34 -9.16 -9.99
N ARG A 412 21.35 -9.91 -8.88
CA ARG A 412 22.42 -10.83 -8.47
C ARG A 412 22.07 -12.24 -8.92
#